data_AF-A0A8S3T5P2-F1
#
_entry.id   AF-A0A8S3T5P2-F1
#
_cell.length_a   1.000
_cell.length_b   1.000
_cell.length_c   1.000
_cell.angle_alpha   90.00
_cell.angle_beta   90.00
_cell.angle_gamma   90.00
#
_symmetry.space_group_name_H-M   'P 1'
#
loop_
_entity.id
_entity.type
_entity.pdbx_description
1 polymer ?
#
loop_
_entity_poly.entity_id
_entity_poly.type
_entity_poly.pdbx_seq_one_letter_code
_entity_poly.pdbx_strand_id
1 'polypeptide(L)'
;MIIEINELKLKFKNSTFWLGGDFNLPDIKWPEQNISGSMYSKELNEAFIDMLNNLGIEQMVDFPTRKDNILDLFCTNQPALITKIKSIPGISDHDIVLVDAICKPQRSKQSQHKIYLWKKVDIKKIKDVTSHFISELISQTNENLNIDQLWNKFKEGSNKIIDDNVPSKITKSKYTNPWANRDIDHLCKKQRKAYNKAKKTGKQEHKDKYKKLKATAQREIRRAQSTYMQEIISPQLEEKPKSFWQFIKSKKTETSGVSPLRGKDGLLSDSTLKSVWKGMKTSTDFKDLWNTVEPLNSLKCRKP
;
A
#
# COMPACT_ATOMS: atom_id res chain seq x y z
N MET A 1 -29.36 -5.54 -13.51
CA MET A 1 -28.56 -4.77 -12.53
C MET A 1 -28.13 -5.59 -11.31
N ILE A 2 -29.01 -5.94 -10.35
CA ILE A 2 -28.58 -6.59 -9.09
C ILE A 2 -27.81 -7.91 -9.32
N ILE A 3 -28.36 -8.80 -10.17
CA ILE A 3 -27.73 -10.08 -10.51
C ILE A 3 -26.37 -9.88 -11.18
N GLU A 4 -26.28 -8.95 -12.13
CA GLU A 4 -25.05 -8.67 -12.88
C GLU A 4 -23.94 -8.10 -11.98
N ILE A 5 -24.28 -7.19 -11.05
CA ILE A 5 -23.33 -6.63 -10.09
C ILE A 5 -22.78 -7.77 -9.20
N ASN A 6 -23.65 -8.67 -8.76
CA ASN A 6 -23.27 -9.80 -7.93
C ASN A 6 -22.34 -10.79 -8.68
N GLU A 7 -22.68 -11.13 -9.93
CA GLU A 7 -21.83 -11.96 -10.80
C GLU A 7 -20.46 -11.31 -11.05
N LEU A 8 -20.43 -10.00 -11.32
CA LEU A 8 -19.18 -9.26 -11.51
C LEU A 8 -18.31 -9.29 -10.24
N LYS A 9 -18.91 -9.12 -9.06
CA LYS A 9 -18.20 -9.19 -7.79
C LYS A 9 -17.64 -10.59 -7.52
N LEU A 10 -18.40 -11.63 -7.80
CA LEU A 10 -17.95 -13.02 -7.68
C LEU A 10 -16.82 -13.35 -8.64
N LYS A 11 -16.87 -12.82 -9.86
CA LYS A 11 -15.82 -12.99 -10.88
C LYS A 11 -14.54 -12.25 -10.53
N PHE A 12 -14.64 -11.08 -9.90
CA PHE A 12 -13.50 -10.21 -9.61
C PHE A 12 -13.36 -9.88 -8.11
N LYS A 13 -13.34 -10.91 -7.26
CA LYS A 13 -13.37 -10.80 -5.78
C LYS A 13 -12.43 -9.74 -5.18
N ASN A 14 -11.21 -9.64 -5.70
CA ASN A 14 -10.15 -8.77 -5.18
C ASN A 14 -10.06 -7.39 -5.87
N SER A 15 -11.03 -7.05 -6.73
CA SER A 15 -11.02 -5.77 -7.45
C SER A 15 -11.72 -4.69 -6.65
N THR A 16 -11.28 -3.45 -6.86
CA THR A 16 -12.02 -2.26 -6.45
C THR A 16 -13.19 -2.07 -7.42
N PHE A 17 -14.39 -1.91 -6.88
CA PHE A 17 -15.62 -1.65 -7.61
C PHE A 17 -16.05 -0.23 -7.35
N TRP A 18 -16.32 0.51 -8.42
CA TRP A 18 -16.98 1.79 -8.37
C TRP A 18 -18.31 1.65 -9.09
N LEU A 19 -19.37 1.99 -8.36
CA LEU A 19 -20.70 2.06 -8.89
C LEU A 19 -21.11 3.52 -8.82
N GLY A 20 -21.51 4.12 -9.94
CA GLY A 20 -21.92 5.51 -9.93
C GLY A 20 -22.82 5.89 -11.09
N GLY A 21 -23.74 6.80 -10.81
CA GLY A 21 -24.73 7.28 -11.76
C GLY A 21 -26.04 7.66 -11.08
N ASP A 22 -27.01 8.03 -11.89
CA ASP A 22 -28.39 8.26 -11.44
C ASP A 22 -29.09 6.91 -11.24
N PHE A 23 -29.44 6.61 -9.99
CA PHE A 23 -30.18 5.39 -9.66
C PHE A 23 -31.68 5.60 -9.72
N ASN A 24 -32.12 6.86 -9.64
CA ASN A 24 -33.52 7.24 -9.61
C ASN A 24 -34.35 6.41 -8.60
N LEU A 25 -33.82 6.24 -7.38
CA LEU A 25 -34.47 5.55 -6.25
C LEU A 25 -34.87 6.57 -5.18
N PRO A 26 -35.92 7.38 -5.40
CA PRO A 26 -36.31 8.47 -4.50
C PRO A 26 -36.94 7.98 -3.19
N ASP A 27 -37.40 6.73 -3.14
CA ASP A 27 -38.03 6.17 -1.94
C ASP A 27 -37.01 5.86 -0.83
N ILE A 28 -35.74 5.68 -1.20
CA ILE A 28 -34.64 5.44 -0.29
C ILE A 28 -34.12 6.79 0.22
N LYS A 29 -34.22 7.00 1.53
CA LYS A 29 -33.58 8.11 2.23
C LYS A 29 -32.13 7.75 2.47
N TRP A 30 -31.29 8.32 1.63
CA TRP A 30 -29.85 8.30 1.82
C TRP A 30 -29.40 9.46 2.73
N PRO A 31 -28.33 9.27 3.53
CA PRO A 31 -27.52 8.06 3.67
C PRO A 31 -28.09 7.01 4.66
N GLU A 32 -29.22 7.27 5.33
CA GLU A 32 -29.76 6.42 6.40
C GLU A 32 -30.31 5.06 5.91
N GLN A 33 -30.49 4.90 4.60
CA GLN A 33 -31.06 3.72 3.93
C GLN A 33 -32.49 3.38 4.40
N ASN A 34 -33.26 4.38 4.83
CA ASN A 34 -34.66 4.20 5.23
C ASN A 34 -35.60 4.32 4.02
N ILE A 35 -36.57 3.43 3.91
CA ILE A 35 -37.57 3.49 2.82
C ILE A 35 -38.78 4.27 3.33
N SER A 36 -39.09 5.41 2.70
CA SER A 36 -40.17 6.31 3.12
C SER A 36 -41.16 6.66 2.01
N GLY A 37 -40.93 6.16 0.79
CA GLY A 37 -41.81 6.37 -0.36
C GLY A 37 -42.46 5.09 -0.87
N SER A 38 -43.36 5.26 -1.84
CA SER A 38 -44.13 4.19 -2.48
C SER A 38 -44.08 4.27 -4.01
N MET A 39 -43.11 5.01 -4.57
CA MET A 39 -42.99 5.19 -6.02
C MET A 39 -42.55 3.90 -6.71
N TYR A 40 -41.63 3.16 -6.08
CA TYR A 40 -41.24 1.81 -6.43
C TYR A 40 -41.64 0.84 -5.31
N SER A 41 -41.64 -0.45 -5.64
CA SER A 41 -41.97 -1.48 -4.66
C SER A 41 -40.94 -1.50 -3.53
N LYS A 42 -41.41 -1.74 -2.31
CA LYS A 42 -40.54 -1.82 -1.13
C LYS A 42 -39.49 -2.91 -1.30
N GLU A 43 -39.86 -4.03 -1.90
CA GLU A 43 -38.99 -5.18 -2.17
C GLU A 43 -37.83 -4.80 -3.10
N LEU A 44 -38.05 -3.94 -4.10
CA LEU A 44 -36.99 -3.48 -5.00
C LEU A 44 -35.97 -2.61 -4.26
N ASN A 45 -36.46 -1.66 -3.45
CA ASN A 45 -35.62 -0.77 -2.66
C ASN A 45 -34.81 -1.57 -1.62
N GLU A 46 -35.45 -2.51 -0.92
CA GLU A 46 -34.79 -3.43 0.02
C GLU A 46 -33.75 -4.31 -0.68
N ALA A 47 -34.10 -4.91 -1.82
CA ALA A 47 -33.17 -5.76 -2.58
C ALA A 47 -31.92 -5.00 -3.04
N PHE A 48 -32.05 -3.71 -3.37
CA PHE A 48 -30.91 -2.88 -3.74
C PHE A 48 -30.00 -2.58 -2.54
N ILE A 49 -30.59 -2.21 -1.39
CA ILE A 49 -29.84 -1.97 -0.13
C ILE A 49 -29.13 -3.26 0.30
N ASP A 50 -29.85 -4.38 0.31
CA ASP A 50 -29.31 -5.69 0.67
C ASP A 50 -28.16 -6.09 -0.26
N MET A 51 -28.27 -5.82 -1.55
CA MET A 51 -27.18 -6.05 -2.49
C MET A 51 -25.93 -5.24 -2.12
N LEU A 52 -26.06 -3.94 -1.84
CA LEU A 52 -24.91 -3.11 -1.45
C LEU A 52 -24.25 -3.66 -0.18
N ASN A 53 -25.04 -3.99 0.83
CA ASN A 53 -24.58 -4.53 2.10
C ASN A 53 -23.89 -5.89 1.94
N ASN A 54 -24.50 -6.81 1.19
CA ASN A 54 -23.94 -8.15 0.94
C ASN A 54 -22.61 -8.10 0.17
N LEU A 55 -22.40 -7.08 -0.66
CA LEU A 55 -21.17 -6.91 -1.44
C LEU A 55 -20.13 -6.03 -0.75
N GLY A 56 -20.45 -5.51 0.44
CA GLY A 56 -19.61 -4.56 1.17
C GLY A 56 -19.34 -3.28 0.36
N ILE A 57 -20.32 -2.84 -0.42
CA ILE A 57 -20.25 -1.61 -1.22
C ILE A 57 -20.93 -0.50 -0.42
N GLU A 58 -20.17 0.51 -0.05
CA GLU A 58 -20.65 1.64 0.75
C GLU A 58 -20.92 2.85 -0.14
N GLN A 59 -22.01 3.57 0.15
CA GLN A 59 -22.29 4.86 -0.45
C GLN A 59 -21.31 5.92 0.06
N MET A 60 -20.85 6.78 -0.85
CA MET A 60 -19.96 7.91 -0.52
C MET A 60 -20.63 9.26 -0.64
N VAL A 61 -21.70 9.39 -1.45
CA VAL A 61 -22.44 10.65 -1.62
C VAL A 61 -23.45 10.78 -0.49
N ASP A 62 -23.34 11.80 0.35
CA ASP A 62 -24.24 12.06 1.48
C ASP A 62 -24.98 13.41 1.35
N PHE A 63 -24.97 14.00 0.16
CA PHE A 63 -25.56 15.30 -0.14
C PHE A 63 -26.56 15.21 -1.31
N PRO A 64 -27.56 16.10 -1.37
CA PRO A 64 -28.51 16.18 -2.48
C PRO A 64 -27.81 16.43 -3.82
N THR A 65 -28.29 15.74 -4.85
CA THR A 65 -27.83 15.92 -6.25
C THR A 65 -28.93 16.44 -7.15
N ARG A 66 -30.18 16.46 -6.68
CA ARG A 66 -31.31 17.07 -7.37
C ARG A 66 -32.31 17.62 -6.35
N LYS A 67 -32.41 18.95 -6.24
CA LYS A 67 -33.19 19.63 -5.18
C LYS A 67 -32.76 19.10 -3.80
N ASP A 68 -33.69 18.56 -3.01
CA ASP A 68 -33.43 17.98 -1.68
C ASP A 68 -33.21 16.46 -1.71
N ASN A 69 -33.14 15.85 -2.90
CA ASN A 69 -33.01 14.40 -3.06
C ASN A 69 -31.59 14.00 -3.46
N ILE A 70 -31.14 12.86 -2.92
CA ILE A 70 -29.91 12.17 -3.31
C ILE A 70 -30.29 11.08 -4.32
N LEU A 71 -30.07 11.32 -5.61
CA LEU A 71 -30.42 10.37 -6.69
C LEU A 71 -29.19 9.84 -7.41
N ASP A 72 -28.16 10.70 -7.52
CA ASP A 72 -26.88 10.35 -8.11
C ASP A 72 -25.98 9.81 -7.01
N LEU A 73 -25.73 8.51 -7.03
CA LEU A 73 -24.89 7.87 -6.02
C LEU A 73 -23.50 7.61 -6.61
N PHE A 74 -22.53 7.61 -5.71
CA PHE A 74 -21.25 6.96 -5.94
C PHE A 74 -21.00 6.02 -4.77
N CYS A 75 -20.81 4.74 -5.06
CA CYS A 75 -20.61 3.69 -4.08
C CYS A 75 -19.34 2.88 -4.41
N THR A 76 -18.63 2.44 -3.38
CA THR A 76 -17.36 1.70 -3.53
C THR A 76 -17.20 0.65 -2.44
N ASN A 77 -16.54 -0.46 -2.77
CA ASN A 77 -16.11 -1.45 -1.75
C ASN A 77 -14.76 -1.08 -1.10
N GLN A 78 -14.23 0.09 -1.42
CA GLN A 78 -12.99 0.60 -0.85
C GLN A 78 -13.08 2.11 -0.54
N PRO A 79 -13.87 2.51 0.48
CA PRO A 79 -14.06 3.92 0.85
C PRO A 79 -12.74 4.65 1.13
N ALA A 80 -11.75 3.95 1.70
CA ALA A 80 -10.44 4.49 2.05
C ALA A 80 -9.62 5.02 0.84
N LEU A 81 -10.00 4.69 -0.39
CA LEU A 81 -9.36 5.27 -1.58
C LEU A 81 -9.95 6.62 -1.98
N ILE A 82 -11.12 6.98 -1.48
CA ILE A 82 -11.78 8.24 -1.79
C ILE A 82 -11.20 9.32 -0.90
N THR A 83 -10.58 10.33 -1.52
CA THR A 83 -9.96 11.44 -0.80
C THR A 83 -10.91 12.62 -0.63
N LYS A 84 -11.80 12.82 -1.59
CA LYS A 84 -12.76 13.92 -1.59
C LYS A 84 -13.96 13.57 -2.46
N ILE A 85 -15.13 13.98 -2.00
CA ILE A 85 -16.37 13.96 -2.79
C ILE A 85 -17.06 15.31 -2.62
N LYS A 86 -17.62 15.86 -3.70
CA LYS A 86 -18.38 17.11 -3.63
C LYS A 86 -19.39 17.21 -4.77
N SER A 87 -20.49 17.91 -4.51
CA SER A 87 -21.36 18.44 -5.56
C SER A 87 -20.68 19.64 -6.23
N ILE A 88 -20.84 19.74 -7.55
CA ILE A 88 -20.63 20.97 -8.31
C ILE A 88 -21.90 21.26 -9.13
N PRO A 89 -22.27 22.53 -9.35
CA PRO A 89 -23.43 22.88 -10.16
C PRO A 89 -23.38 22.20 -11.53
N GLY A 90 -24.44 21.47 -11.85
CA GLY A 90 -24.56 20.84 -13.17
C GLY A 90 -25.07 21.78 -14.25
N ILE A 91 -25.24 21.21 -15.45
CA ILE A 91 -25.80 21.92 -16.61
C ILE A 91 -27.33 21.81 -16.65
N SER A 92 -27.92 20.90 -15.86
CA SER A 92 -29.36 20.65 -15.72
C SER A 92 -29.80 20.85 -14.27
N ASP A 93 -31.02 20.42 -13.95
CA ASP A 93 -31.55 20.26 -12.60
C ASP A 93 -30.83 19.22 -11.73
N HIS A 94 -29.88 18.47 -12.29
CA HIS A 94 -28.96 17.61 -11.56
C HIS A 94 -27.60 18.28 -11.36
N ASP A 95 -27.10 18.23 -10.13
CA ASP A 95 -25.73 18.54 -9.78
C ASP A 95 -24.78 17.41 -10.19
N ILE A 96 -23.53 17.76 -10.50
CA ILE A 96 -22.50 16.79 -10.86
C ILE A 96 -21.77 16.34 -9.60
N VAL A 97 -21.67 15.02 -9.40
CA VAL A 97 -20.85 14.43 -8.33
C VAL A 97 -19.39 14.34 -8.79
N LEU A 98 -18.50 15.10 -8.15
CA LEU A 98 -17.05 15.02 -8.37
C LEU A 98 -16.40 14.15 -7.29
N VAL A 99 -15.66 13.12 -7.71
CA VAL A 99 -14.96 12.18 -6.83
C VAL A 99 -13.45 12.20 -7.11
N ASP A 100 -12.67 12.53 -6.08
CA ASP A 100 -11.22 12.37 -6.10
C ASP A 100 -10.85 11.05 -5.43
N ALA A 101 -10.18 10.15 -6.17
CA ALA A 101 -9.83 8.81 -5.69
C ALA A 101 -8.38 8.42 -5.98
N ILE A 102 -7.79 7.64 -5.08
CA ILE A 102 -6.45 7.07 -5.20
C ILE A 102 -6.52 5.81 -6.08
N CYS A 103 -6.29 5.94 -7.39
CA CYS A 103 -6.36 4.81 -8.34
C CYS A 103 -5.12 3.90 -8.34
N LYS A 104 -4.04 4.33 -7.68
CA LYS A 104 -2.79 3.56 -7.55
C LYS A 104 -2.34 3.67 -6.11
N PRO A 105 -2.05 2.56 -5.41
CA PRO A 105 -1.43 2.66 -4.10
C PRO A 105 -0.16 3.49 -4.28
N GLN A 106 -0.08 4.63 -3.57
CA GLN A 106 1.17 5.36 -3.45
C GLN A 106 2.12 4.45 -2.68
N ARG A 107 2.88 3.66 -3.43
CA ARG A 107 3.92 2.83 -2.86
C ARG A 107 4.93 3.80 -2.30
N SER A 108 5.04 3.86 -0.98
CA SER A 108 6.12 4.60 -0.33
C SER A 108 7.42 4.07 -0.91
N LYS A 109 8.08 4.90 -1.72
CA LYS A 109 9.43 4.61 -2.17
C LYS A 109 10.25 4.56 -0.89
N GLN A 110 11.07 3.52 -0.73
CA GLN A 110 12.02 3.48 0.37
C GLN A 110 12.83 4.78 0.29
N SER A 111 12.82 5.54 1.38
CA SER A 111 13.54 6.81 1.47
C SER A 111 14.99 6.57 1.11
N GLN A 112 15.53 7.46 0.28
CA GLN A 112 16.94 7.43 -0.03
C GLN A 112 17.69 7.98 1.18
N HIS A 113 18.70 7.25 1.64
CA HIS A 113 19.53 7.66 2.77
C HIS A 113 20.95 7.84 2.28
N LYS A 114 21.59 8.92 2.75
CA LYS A 114 23.02 9.14 2.59
C LYS A 114 23.75 8.14 3.49
N ILE A 115 24.62 7.32 2.91
CA ILE A 115 25.49 6.40 3.64
C ILE A 115 26.92 6.88 3.48
N TYR A 116 27.54 7.23 4.59
CA TYR A 116 28.96 7.56 4.66
C TYR A 116 29.82 6.30 4.49
N LEU A 117 30.84 6.40 3.63
CA LEU A 117 31.78 5.33 3.31
C LEU A 117 33.05 5.50 4.13
N TRP A 118 32.94 5.29 5.45
CA TRP A 118 34.05 5.43 6.41
C TRP A 118 35.33 4.67 6.01
N LYS A 119 35.20 3.52 5.34
CA LYS A 119 36.34 2.72 4.86
C LYS A 119 37.15 3.40 3.74
N LYS A 120 36.64 4.46 3.12
CA LYS A 120 37.28 5.19 2.02
C LYS A 120 37.76 6.59 2.45
N VAL A 121 37.71 6.87 3.74
CA VAL A 121 38.09 8.17 4.29
C VAL A 121 39.61 8.29 4.31
N ASP A 122 40.10 9.46 3.92
CA ASP A 122 41.45 9.87 4.25
C ASP A 122 41.51 10.27 5.72
N ILE A 123 42.01 9.33 6.54
CA ILE A 123 42.06 9.49 8.00
C ILE A 123 43.03 10.63 8.39
N LYS A 124 44.12 10.85 7.64
CA LYS A 124 45.08 11.92 7.96
C LYS A 124 44.42 13.27 7.76
N LYS A 125 43.81 13.47 6.59
CA LYS A 125 43.09 14.71 6.26
C LYS A 125 41.99 15.02 7.27
N ILE A 126 41.17 14.03 7.65
CA ILE A 126 40.11 14.24 8.64
C ILE A 126 40.68 14.66 10.00
N LYS A 127 41.78 14.03 10.44
CA LYS A 127 42.42 14.40 11.72
C LYS A 127 42.94 15.83 11.71
N ASP A 128 43.58 16.25 10.61
CA ASP A 128 44.14 17.60 10.48
C ASP A 128 43.02 18.65 10.49
N VAL A 129 41.97 18.44 9.69
CA VAL A 129 40.80 19.33 9.61
C VAL A 129 40.07 19.39 10.97
N THR A 130 39.91 18.25 11.64
CA THR A 130 39.23 18.20 12.94
C THR A 130 40.04 18.91 14.01
N SER A 131 41.36 18.74 14.04
CA SER A 131 42.24 19.44 14.98
C SER A 131 42.16 20.96 14.77
N HIS A 132 42.20 21.43 13.52
CA HIS A 132 42.06 22.84 13.20
C HIS A 132 40.72 23.42 13.65
N PHE A 133 39.62 22.71 13.37
CA PHE A 133 38.28 23.11 13.81
C PHE A 133 38.15 23.19 15.34
N ILE A 134 38.71 22.24 16.08
CA ILE A 134 38.68 22.27 17.55
C ILE A 134 39.45 23.47 18.07
N SER A 135 40.64 23.74 17.53
CA SER A 135 41.42 24.93 17.91
C SER A 135 40.67 26.23 17.63
N GLU A 136 40.00 26.32 16.47
CA GLU A 136 39.17 27.46 16.11
C GLU A 136 37.98 27.62 17.08
N LEU A 137 37.28 26.51 17.39
CA LEU A 137 36.13 26.52 18.29
C LEU A 137 36.51 26.95 19.71
N ILE A 138 37.67 26.52 20.21
CA ILE A 138 38.21 26.94 21.51
C ILE A 138 38.64 28.41 21.49
N SER A 139 39.21 28.90 20.38
CA SER A 139 39.60 30.32 20.26
C SER A 139 38.40 31.27 20.22
N GLN A 140 37.23 30.77 19.80
CA GLN A 140 35.99 31.53 19.72
C GLN A 140 35.13 31.43 20.99
N THR A 141 35.55 30.63 21.98
CA THR A 141 34.86 30.57 23.28
C THR A 141 35.20 31.77 24.15
N ASN A 142 34.18 32.52 24.54
CA ASN A 142 34.26 33.68 25.41
C ASN A 142 33.27 33.48 26.57
N GLU A 143 33.48 34.12 27.71
CA GLU A 143 32.64 33.98 28.92
C GLU A 143 31.15 34.33 28.71
N ASN A 144 30.82 35.05 27.63
CA ASN A 144 29.46 35.48 27.30
C ASN A 144 28.71 34.56 26.31
N LEU A 145 29.28 33.42 25.90
CA LEU A 145 28.62 32.50 24.97
C LEU A 145 27.67 31.55 25.70
N ASN A 146 26.43 31.48 25.23
CA ASN A 146 25.46 30.51 25.72
C ASN A 146 25.90 29.08 25.31
N ILE A 147 25.77 28.14 26.25
CA ILE A 147 26.03 26.70 26.06
C ILE A 147 25.32 26.16 24.81
N ASP A 148 24.07 26.57 24.56
CA ASP A 148 23.31 26.13 23.38
C ASP A 148 23.95 26.60 22.07
N GLN A 149 24.49 27.81 22.05
CA GLN A 149 25.19 28.35 20.87
C GLN A 149 26.50 27.61 20.64
N LEU A 150 27.23 27.28 21.71
CA LEU A 150 28.45 26.50 21.64
C LEU A 150 28.18 25.08 21.11
N TRP A 151 27.13 24.43 21.62
CA TRP A 151 26.71 23.10 21.17
C TRP A 151 26.32 23.10 19.69
N ASN A 152 25.56 24.10 19.25
CA ASN A 152 25.17 24.22 17.84
C ASN A 152 26.40 24.41 16.94
N LYS A 153 27.33 25.29 17.30
CA LYS A 153 28.61 25.46 16.56
C LYS A 153 29.38 24.15 16.46
N PHE A 154 29.52 23.43 17.58
CA PHE A 154 30.20 22.14 17.60
C PHE A 154 29.50 21.10 16.70
N LYS A 155 28.18 20.98 16.82
CA LYS A 155 27.36 20.04 16.06
C LYS A 155 27.40 20.33 14.57
N GLU A 156 27.23 21.59 14.17
CA GLU A 156 27.26 22.01 12.77
C GLU A 156 28.64 21.83 12.15
N GLY A 157 29.70 22.26 12.85
CA GLY A 157 31.07 22.07 12.39
C GLY A 157 31.46 20.59 12.27
N SER A 158 31.08 19.76 13.25
CA SER A 158 31.31 18.31 13.17
C SER A 158 30.59 17.68 11.98
N ASN A 159 29.32 18.02 11.76
CA ASN A 159 28.56 17.52 10.61
C ASN A 159 29.16 17.98 9.28
N LYS A 160 29.64 19.23 9.20
CA LYS A 160 30.30 19.78 8.01
C LYS A 160 31.60 19.04 7.68
N ILE A 161 32.44 18.78 8.68
CA ILE A 161 33.68 18.01 8.49
C ILE A 161 33.36 16.62 7.94
N ILE A 162 32.34 15.95 8.48
CA ILE A 162 31.89 14.63 8.02
C ILE A 162 31.39 14.73 6.57
N ASP A 163 30.57 15.74 6.26
CA ASP A 163 29.97 15.91 4.93
C ASP A 163 31.00 16.21 3.84
N ASP A 164 32.01 17.03 4.14
CA ASP A 164 33.01 17.47 3.18
C ASP A 164 34.14 16.45 2.98
N ASN A 165 34.44 15.62 4.00
CA ASN A 165 35.60 14.74 3.98
C ASN A 165 35.27 13.24 3.94
N VAL A 166 34.03 12.84 4.23
CA VAL A 166 33.63 11.43 4.14
C VAL A 166 32.89 11.17 2.83
N PRO A 167 33.47 10.40 1.89
CA PRO A 167 32.77 10.02 0.68
C PRO A 167 31.45 9.34 1.05
N SER A 168 30.37 9.70 0.37
CA SER A 168 29.05 9.14 0.65
C SER A 168 28.43 8.55 -0.61
N LYS A 169 27.48 7.63 -0.41
CA LYS A 169 26.61 7.12 -1.47
C LYS A 169 25.17 7.24 -1.03
N ILE A 170 24.30 7.53 -1.98
CA ILE A 170 22.85 7.53 -1.76
C ILE A 170 22.33 6.11 -1.99
N THR A 171 21.52 5.58 -1.06
CA THR A 171 20.85 4.30 -1.30
C THR A 171 19.95 4.40 -2.51
N LYS A 172 19.99 3.38 -3.37
CA LYS A 172 19.05 3.28 -4.48
C LYS A 172 17.69 2.95 -3.89
N SER A 173 16.67 3.74 -4.22
CA SER A 173 15.29 3.37 -3.93
C SER A 173 14.91 2.19 -4.83
N LYS A 174 15.20 0.97 -4.38
CA LYS A 174 14.87 -0.26 -5.08
C LYS A 174 13.80 -1.00 -4.32
N TYR A 175 12.64 -1.13 -4.95
CA TYR A 175 11.67 -2.14 -4.58
C TYR A 175 12.23 -3.50 -4.97
N THR A 176 12.78 -4.23 -3.98
CA THR A 176 13.16 -5.63 -4.13
C THR A 176 12.14 -6.49 -3.41
N ASN A 177 11.62 -7.50 -4.11
CA ASN A 177 10.88 -8.55 -3.41
C ASN A 177 11.88 -9.26 -2.47
N PRO A 178 11.58 -9.39 -1.17
CA PRO A 178 12.53 -9.99 -0.21
C PRO A 178 12.96 -11.42 -0.57
N TRP A 179 12.05 -12.19 -1.18
CA TRP A 179 12.28 -13.55 -1.65
C TRP A 179 12.97 -13.63 -3.03
N ALA A 180 13.16 -12.51 -3.74
CA ALA A 180 13.77 -12.53 -5.07
C ALA A 180 15.30 -12.57 -4.96
N ASN A 181 15.88 -13.65 -5.46
CA ASN A 181 17.33 -13.84 -5.56
C ASN A 181 17.85 -13.69 -7.00
N ARG A 182 19.17 -13.73 -7.18
CA ARG A 182 19.83 -13.59 -8.49
C ARG A 182 19.45 -14.73 -9.44
N ASP A 183 19.23 -15.93 -8.93
CA ASP A 183 18.90 -17.10 -9.74
C ASP A 183 17.50 -17.01 -10.35
N ILE A 184 16.52 -16.53 -9.57
CA ILE A 184 15.17 -16.24 -10.04
C ILE A 184 15.19 -15.14 -11.11
N ASP A 185 15.98 -14.08 -10.90
CA ASP A 185 16.12 -13.01 -11.90
C ASP A 185 16.75 -13.55 -13.20
N HIS A 186 17.77 -14.40 -13.09
CA HIS A 186 18.38 -15.07 -14.23
C HIS A 186 17.40 -15.99 -14.97
N LEU A 187 16.58 -16.76 -14.25
CA LEU A 187 15.53 -17.59 -14.81
C LEU A 187 14.46 -16.76 -15.54
N CYS A 188 14.01 -15.64 -14.95
CA CYS A 188 13.06 -14.73 -15.58
C CYS A 188 13.63 -14.13 -16.87
N LYS A 189 14.90 -13.73 -16.86
CA LYS A 189 15.60 -13.23 -18.06
C LYS A 189 15.70 -14.32 -19.14
N LYS A 190 16.03 -15.55 -18.76
CA LYS A 190 16.12 -16.71 -19.68
C LYS A 190 14.74 -17.04 -20.29
N GLN A 191 13.70 -17.03 -19.47
CA GLN A 191 12.31 -17.19 -19.91
C GLN A 191 11.92 -16.09 -20.91
N ARG A 192 12.23 -14.82 -20.63
CA ARG A 192 11.93 -13.68 -21.51
C ARG A 192 12.68 -13.79 -22.85
N LYS A 193 13.95 -14.17 -22.83
CA LYS A 193 14.72 -14.44 -24.07
C LYS A 193 14.08 -15.55 -24.89
N ALA A 194 13.66 -16.65 -24.25
CA ALA A 194 12.99 -17.75 -24.93
C ALA A 194 11.63 -17.35 -25.51
N TYR A 195 10.84 -16.55 -24.79
CA TYR A 195 9.59 -15.98 -25.29
C TYR A 195 9.81 -15.13 -26.54
N ASN A 196 10.75 -14.19 -26.50
CA ASN A 196 11.07 -13.33 -27.64
C ASN A 196 11.52 -14.16 -28.85
N LYS A 197 12.33 -15.21 -28.62
CA LYS A 197 12.75 -16.13 -29.67
C LYS A 197 11.55 -16.88 -30.26
N ALA A 198 10.71 -17.49 -29.43
CA ALA A 198 9.52 -18.21 -29.88
C ALA A 198 8.56 -17.31 -30.68
N LYS A 199 8.38 -16.06 -30.23
CA LYS A 199 7.57 -15.05 -30.92
C LYS A 199 8.15 -14.68 -32.29
N LYS A 200 9.47 -14.52 -32.40
CA LYS A 200 10.15 -14.16 -33.65
C LYS A 200 10.12 -15.29 -34.68
N THR A 201 10.29 -16.53 -34.23
CA THR A 201 10.52 -17.67 -35.14
C THR A 201 9.28 -18.49 -35.48
N GLY A 202 8.24 -18.45 -34.63
CA GLY A 202 7.03 -19.28 -34.78
C GLY A 202 7.19 -20.79 -34.53
N LYS A 203 8.43 -21.33 -34.58
CA LYS A 203 8.76 -22.76 -34.44
C LYS A 203 8.26 -23.38 -33.13
N GLN A 204 7.73 -24.60 -33.22
CA GLN A 204 7.18 -25.35 -32.09
C GLN A 204 8.22 -25.64 -31.01
N GLU A 205 9.43 -26.06 -31.40
CA GLU A 205 10.55 -26.30 -30.48
C GLU A 205 10.86 -25.09 -29.57
N HIS A 206 10.80 -23.87 -30.13
CA HIS A 206 11.06 -22.65 -29.36
C HIS A 206 9.89 -22.30 -28.44
N LYS A 207 8.65 -22.60 -28.84
CA LYS A 207 7.47 -22.50 -27.97
C LYS A 207 7.57 -23.48 -26.80
N ASP A 208 7.99 -24.71 -27.04
CA ASP A 208 8.13 -25.74 -26.00
C ASP A 208 9.27 -25.41 -25.02
N LYS A 209 10.39 -24.89 -25.54
CA LYS A 209 11.48 -24.36 -24.71
C LYS A 209 11.01 -23.21 -23.82
N TYR A 210 10.21 -22.28 -24.34
CA TYR A 210 9.59 -21.22 -23.56
C TYR A 210 8.65 -21.77 -22.49
N LYS A 211 7.77 -22.72 -22.83
CA LYS A 211 6.83 -23.35 -21.86
C LYS A 211 7.58 -24.01 -20.70
N LYS A 212 8.63 -24.79 -21.01
CA LYS A 212 9.50 -25.41 -19.99
C LYS A 212 10.12 -24.37 -19.06
N LEU A 213 10.73 -23.33 -19.62
CA LEU A 213 11.35 -22.25 -18.83
C LEU A 213 10.34 -21.44 -18.01
N LYS A 214 9.12 -21.23 -18.53
CA LYS A 214 8.02 -20.60 -17.80
C LYS A 214 7.64 -21.43 -16.58
N ALA A 215 7.44 -22.74 -16.75
CA ALA A 215 7.10 -23.63 -15.66
C ALA A 215 8.20 -23.67 -14.58
N THR A 216 9.47 -23.77 -14.99
CA THR A 216 10.61 -23.72 -14.06
C THR A 216 10.66 -22.39 -13.29
N ALA A 217 10.58 -21.25 -13.99
CA ALA A 217 10.62 -19.95 -13.33
C ALA A 217 9.46 -19.79 -12.33
N GLN A 218 8.24 -20.16 -12.72
CA GLN A 218 7.07 -20.11 -11.84
C GLN A 218 7.21 -21.02 -10.61
N ARG A 219 7.81 -22.20 -10.76
CA ARG A 219 8.06 -23.11 -9.63
C ARG A 219 9.06 -22.52 -8.65
N GLU A 220 10.20 -22.03 -9.13
CA GLU A 220 11.22 -21.46 -8.24
C GLU A 220 10.76 -20.16 -7.58
N ILE A 221 9.98 -19.32 -8.27
CA ILE A 221 9.34 -18.15 -7.68
C ILE A 221 8.41 -18.56 -6.53
N ARG A 222 7.53 -19.54 -6.76
CA ARG A 222 6.60 -20.03 -5.73
C ARG A 222 7.33 -20.64 -4.55
N ARG A 223 8.39 -21.42 -4.80
CA ARG A 223 9.24 -22.00 -3.76
C ARG A 223 9.87 -20.91 -2.90
N ALA A 224 10.53 -19.93 -3.50
CA ALA A 224 11.19 -18.86 -2.76
C ALA A 224 10.19 -18.00 -1.98
N GLN A 225 9.00 -17.74 -2.55
CA GLN A 225 7.91 -17.08 -1.83
C GLN A 225 7.47 -17.90 -0.62
N SER A 226 7.23 -19.20 -0.79
CA SER A 226 6.79 -20.09 0.29
C SER A 226 7.80 -20.16 1.42
N THR A 227 9.09 -20.34 1.09
CA THR A 227 10.17 -20.38 2.09
C THR A 227 10.25 -19.09 2.88
N TYR A 228 10.22 -17.93 2.19
CA TYR A 228 10.23 -16.63 2.86
C TYR A 228 9.02 -16.43 3.78
N MET A 229 7.83 -16.88 3.38
CA MET A 229 6.65 -16.79 4.26
C MET A 229 6.77 -17.71 5.47
N GLN A 230 7.27 -18.93 5.30
CA GLN A 230 7.52 -19.85 6.42
C GLN A 230 8.52 -19.27 7.42
N GLU A 231 9.55 -18.58 6.95
CA GLU A 231 10.50 -17.87 7.82
C GLU A 231 9.85 -16.70 8.58
N ILE A 232 8.94 -15.95 7.96
CA ILE A 232 8.22 -14.86 8.61
C ILE A 232 7.18 -15.36 9.63
N ILE A 233 6.50 -16.46 9.32
CA ILE A 233 5.38 -17.03 10.09
C ILE A 233 5.90 -18.09 11.10
N SER A 234 7.21 -18.33 11.16
CA SER A 234 7.85 -19.29 12.05
C SER A 234 7.40 -19.12 13.51
N PRO A 235 7.32 -20.21 14.31
CA PRO A 235 6.96 -20.15 15.74
C PRO A 235 7.82 -19.21 16.59
N GLN A 236 8.95 -18.72 16.06
CA GLN A 236 9.77 -17.63 16.64
C GLN A 236 9.12 -16.23 16.51
N LEU A 237 7.85 -16.15 16.09
CA LEU A 237 7.06 -14.92 16.00
C LEU A 237 7.03 -14.12 17.31
N GLU A 238 7.09 -14.81 18.45
CA GLU A 238 7.17 -14.20 19.79
C GLU A 238 8.53 -13.52 20.03
N GLU A 239 9.63 -14.08 19.50
CA GLU A 239 10.97 -13.51 19.66
C GLU A 239 11.26 -12.37 18.67
N LYS A 240 10.70 -12.43 17.45
CA LYS A 240 11.01 -11.48 16.35
C LYS A 240 9.77 -10.97 15.61
N PRO A 241 8.84 -10.26 16.27
CA PRO A 241 7.61 -9.77 15.64
C PRO A 241 7.86 -8.67 14.58
N LYS A 242 9.04 -8.05 14.57
CA LYS A 242 9.35 -6.91 13.68
C LYS A 242 9.29 -7.29 12.19
N SER A 243 9.83 -8.45 11.80
CA SER A 243 9.85 -8.90 10.40
C SER A 243 8.44 -9.16 9.88
N PHE A 244 7.60 -9.79 10.70
CA PHE A 244 6.18 -10.01 10.44
C PHE A 244 5.42 -8.69 10.28
N TRP A 245 5.55 -7.75 11.23
CA TRP A 245 4.86 -6.47 11.13
C TRP A 245 5.35 -5.61 9.97
N GLN A 246 6.64 -5.66 9.63
CA GLN A 246 7.18 -5.01 8.43
C GLN A 246 6.58 -5.63 7.16
N PHE A 247 6.49 -6.96 7.09
CA PHE A 247 5.86 -7.67 5.98
C PHE A 247 4.39 -7.27 5.83
N ILE A 248 3.59 -7.32 6.91
CA ILE A 248 2.18 -6.91 6.90
C ILE A 248 2.04 -5.44 6.46
N LYS A 249 2.83 -4.52 7.02
CA LYS A 249 2.84 -3.10 6.61
C LYS A 249 3.18 -2.94 5.13
N SER A 250 4.11 -3.73 4.58
CA SER A 250 4.48 -3.69 3.17
C SER A 250 3.39 -4.21 2.22
N LYS A 251 2.42 -4.98 2.75
CA LYS A 251 1.30 -5.55 2.02
C LYS A 251 0.02 -4.74 2.12
N LYS A 252 -0.06 -3.78 3.04
CA LYS A 252 -1.21 -2.88 3.14
C LYS A 252 -1.37 -2.08 1.84
N THR A 253 -2.56 -2.18 1.27
CA THR A 253 -3.01 -1.42 0.09
C THR A 253 -3.73 -0.14 0.48
N GLU A 254 -4.15 -0.03 1.74
CA GLU A 254 -4.88 1.09 2.31
C GLU A 254 -3.97 2.01 3.13
N THR A 255 -4.19 3.31 2.99
CA THR A 255 -3.55 4.38 3.76
C THR A 255 -4.20 4.60 5.13
N SER A 256 -5.42 4.08 5.33
CA SER A 256 -6.12 4.14 6.61
C SER A 256 -5.36 3.33 7.67
N GLY A 257 -5.09 3.97 8.80
CA GLY A 257 -4.76 3.27 10.03
C GLY A 257 -5.86 2.26 10.37
N VAL A 258 -5.54 1.23 11.16
CA VAL A 258 -6.58 0.32 11.68
C VAL A 258 -7.55 1.18 12.49
N SER A 259 -8.79 1.35 12.00
CA SER A 259 -9.84 2.09 12.69
C SER A 259 -9.97 1.59 14.12
N PRO A 260 -10.19 2.49 15.10
CA PRO A 260 -10.44 2.07 16.48
C PRO A 260 -11.69 1.17 16.49
N LEU A 261 -11.62 0.04 17.18
CA LEU A 261 -12.79 -0.81 17.35
C LEU A 261 -13.73 -0.13 18.34
N ARG A 262 -15.03 -0.04 17.99
CA ARG A 262 -16.05 0.45 18.90
C ARG A 262 -16.47 -0.69 19.81
N GLY A 263 -16.10 -0.63 21.08
CA GLY A 263 -16.64 -1.49 22.13
C GLY A 263 -18.05 -1.04 22.52
N LYS A 264 -18.74 -1.85 23.35
CA LYS A 264 -20.07 -1.54 23.88
C LYS A 264 -20.12 -0.19 24.63
N ASP A 265 -18.96 0.29 25.11
CA ASP A 265 -18.86 1.49 25.95
C ASP A 265 -18.05 2.65 25.28
N GLY A 266 -17.73 2.55 23.98
CA GLY A 266 -17.03 3.61 23.24
C GLY A 266 -15.87 3.14 22.35
N LEU A 267 -15.13 4.10 21.76
CA LEU A 267 -13.97 3.83 20.90
C LEU A 267 -12.79 3.29 21.74
N LEU A 268 -12.39 2.04 21.49
CA LEU A 268 -11.23 1.42 22.14
C LEU A 268 -9.95 1.94 21.48
N SER A 269 -9.34 2.96 22.08
CA SER A 269 -8.08 3.57 21.62
C SER A 269 -6.83 2.93 22.23
N ASP A 270 -6.96 1.84 22.98
CA ASP A 270 -5.85 1.34 23.78
C ASP A 270 -4.87 0.47 22.98
N SER A 271 -3.63 0.93 22.89
CA SER A 271 -2.56 0.35 22.07
C SER A 271 -2.14 -1.06 22.54
N THR A 272 -2.43 -1.39 23.79
CA THR A 272 -2.03 -2.63 24.48
C THR A 272 -3.01 -3.78 24.22
N LEU A 273 -4.32 -3.50 24.09
CA LEU A 273 -5.34 -4.50 23.74
C LEU A 273 -5.29 -4.91 22.26
N LYS A 274 -4.83 -4.00 21.38
CA LYS A 274 -4.57 -4.35 19.96
C LYS A 274 -3.54 -5.48 19.84
N SER A 275 -2.54 -5.56 20.72
CA SER A 275 -1.53 -6.64 20.73
C SER A 275 -2.11 -7.99 21.17
N VAL A 276 -2.97 -8.00 22.18
CA VAL A 276 -3.55 -9.24 22.75
C VAL A 276 -4.57 -9.85 21.79
N TRP A 277 -5.43 -9.03 21.16
CA TRP A 277 -6.40 -9.53 20.17
C TRP A 277 -5.78 -9.91 18.82
N LYS A 278 -4.62 -9.33 18.48
CA LYS A 278 -3.78 -9.78 17.35
C LYS A 278 -3.22 -11.18 17.52
N GLY A 279 -3.23 -11.75 18.74
CA GLY A 279 -2.82 -13.13 19.00
C GLY A 279 -3.94 -14.16 18.87
N MET A 280 -5.21 -13.78 19.10
CA MET A 280 -6.32 -14.74 19.20
C MET A 280 -7.09 -15.02 17.88
N LYS A 281 -6.97 -14.15 16.86
CA LYS A 281 -7.62 -14.36 15.54
C LYS A 281 -6.72 -15.00 14.48
N THR A 282 -5.57 -15.56 14.85
CA THR A 282 -4.50 -15.88 13.89
C THR A 282 -4.50 -17.29 13.31
N SER A 283 -5.31 -18.21 13.82
CA SER A 283 -5.26 -19.61 13.35
C SER A 283 -6.24 -19.88 12.19
N THR A 284 -7.50 -19.46 12.33
CA THR A 284 -8.57 -19.87 11.41
C THR A 284 -8.75 -18.87 10.26
N ASP A 285 -8.78 -17.56 10.54
CA ASP A 285 -8.92 -16.51 9.52
C ASP A 285 -7.71 -16.40 8.58
N PHE A 286 -6.51 -16.83 9.03
CA PHE A 286 -5.31 -16.84 8.20
C PHE A 286 -5.32 -17.93 7.13
N LYS A 287 -6.00 -19.06 7.37
CA LYS A 287 -6.18 -20.11 6.34
C LYS A 287 -7.09 -19.63 5.20
N ASP A 288 -8.07 -18.79 5.50
CA ASP A 288 -8.96 -18.22 4.49
C ASP A 288 -8.31 -17.05 3.73
N LEU A 289 -7.48 -16.24 4.40
CA LEU A 289 -6.58 -15.28 3.76
C LEU A 289 -5.53 -15.99 2.86
N TRP A 290 -5.06 -17.17 3.28
CA TRP A 290 -4.12 -18.01 2.56
C TRP A 290 -4.70 -18.58 1.26
N ASN A 291 -5.99 -18.91 1.24
CA ASN A 291 -6.69 -19.41 0.05
C ASN A 291 -7.14 -18.30 -0.92
N THR A 292 -7.24 -17.05 -0.47
CA THR A 292 -7.60 -15.88 -1.31
C THR A 292 -6.39 -15.19 -1.95
N VAL A 293 -5.17 -15.45 -1.46
CA VAL A 293 -3.93 -15.02 -2.12
C VAL A 293 -3.58 -16.05 -3.20
N GLU A 294 -4.33 -16.05 -4.31
CA GLU A 294 -3.88 -16.73 -5.52
C GLU A 294 -2.45 -16.27 -5.91
N PRO A 295 -1.63 -17.16 -6.49
CA PRO A 295 -0.26 -16.84 -6.84
C PRO A 295 -0.28 -15.64 -7.78
N LEU A 296 0.41 -14.55 -7.37
CA LEU A 296 0.65 -13.36 -8.17
C LEU A 296 1.14 -13.75 -9.58
N ASN A 297 0.21 -13.99 -10.50
CA ASN A 297 0.45 -14.21 -11.92
C ASN A 297 0.82 -12.90 -12.64
N SER A 298 1.08 -11.83 -11.88
CA SER A 298 1.50 -10.53 -12.38
C SER A 298 2.89 -10.13 -11.88
N LEU A 299 3.86 -11.03 -11.96
CA LEU A 299 5.20 -10.58 -12.37
C LEU A 299 5.11 -10.12 -13.84
N LYS A 300 4.53 -8.94 -14.07
CA LYS A 300 4.92 -8.13 -15.21
C LYS A 300 6.41 -7.84 -15.00
N CYS A 301 7.26 -8.68 -15.60
CA CYS A 301 8.66 -8.37 -15.79
C CYS A 301 8.72 -6.91 -16.26
N ARG A 302 9.29 -6.04 -15.42
CA ARG A 302 9.40 -4.62 -15.73
C ARG A 302 9.92 -4.48 -17.16
N LYS A 303 9.12 -3.82 -18.01
CA LYS A 303 9.69 -3.17 -19.20
C LYS A 303 10.55 -2.01 -18.69
N PRO A 304 11.70 -1.74 -19.34
CA PRO A 304 12.62 -0.69 -18.92
C PRO A 304 11.91 0.64 -18.71
#